data_AF-C9Z6J9-F1
#
_entry.id   AF-C9Z6J9-F1
#
_cell.length_a   1.000
_cell.length_b   1.000
_cell.length_c   1.000
_cell.angle_alpha   90.00
_cell.angle_beta   90.00
_cell.angle_gamma   90.00
#
_symmetry.space_group_name_H-M   'P 1'
#
loop_
_entity.id
_entity.type
_entity.pdbx_description
1 polymer ?
#
loop_
_entity_poly.entity_id
_entity_poly.type
_entity_poly.pdbx_seq_one_letter_code
_entity_poly.pdbx_strand_id
1 'polypeptide(L)'
;MKKVSSILFATAIAATGVLFTAPASSAAGSESSVGGAVAALGQQKINLKQDGWGSAESCVVYSKTSVRCFKTHEEADRVLGYSRAEDPLMKGKNAAQIQATPACASGWLCLYEHANGGGRRLIFSDYYWHNLNEYGFNDQTSSWRNNQGSSQWGWLARDEGGRGGQISISPNTYSSNLGAYNDWASSVAA
;
A
#
# COMPACT_ATOMS: atom_id res chain seq x y z
N MET A 1 45.55 -39.49 -25.66
CA MET A 1 46.86 -40.01 -25.20
C MET A 1 47.88 -38.88 -25.26
N LYS A 2 48.29 -38.31 -24.12
CA LYS A 2 49.53 -37.55 -23.94
C LYS A 2 49.80 -37.33 -22.44
N LYS A 3 50.73 -38.15 -21.97
CA LYS A 3 51.75 -38.04 -20.91
C LYS A 3 51.46 -37.29 -19.59
N VAL A 4 51.61 -38.11 -18.55
CA VAL A 4 51.87 -37.91 -17.13
C VAL A 4 53.02 -36.93 -16.85
N SER A 5 52.93 -36.17 -15.76
CA SER A 5 54.06 -35.97 -14.81
C SER A 5 53.57 -35.47 -13.46
N SER A 6 53.71 -36.34 -12.46
CA SER A 6 53.59 -36.05 -11.04
C SER A 6 54.87 -35.37 -10.54
N ILE A 7 54.75 -34.37 -9.67
CA ILE A 7 55.81 -34.00 -8.73
C ILE A 7 55.21 -33.83 -7.34
N LEU A 8 55.69 -34.68 -6.43
CA LEU A 8 55.52 -34.60 -4.99
C LEU A 8 56.39 -33.46 -4.43
N PHE A 9 55.82 -32.62 -3.58
CA PHE A 9 56.57 -31.99 -2.49
C PHE A 9 55.72 -32.03 -1.22
N ALA A 10 56.14 -32.87 -0.29
CA ALA A 10 55.71 -32.83 1.10
C ALA A 10 56.56 -31.79 1.82
N THR A 11 55.93 -30.81 2.45
CA THR A 11 56.57 -30.06 3.55
C THR A 11 55.52 -29.88 4.63
N ALA A 12 55.70 -30.60 5.74
CA ALA A 12 54.96 -30.41 6.97
C ALA A 12 55.65 -29.31 7.79
N ILE A 13 54.90 -28.28 8.16
CA ILE A 13 55.22 -27.43 9.32
C ILE A 13 53.95 -27.34 10.15
N ALA A 14 54.03 -27.92 11.34
CA ALA A 14 53.06 -27.75 12.40
C ALA A 14 53.22 -26.34 12.99
N ALA A 15 52.15 -25.55 12.96
CA ALA A 15 51.97 -24.41 13.84
C ALA A 15 50.49 -24.34 14.20
N THR A 16 50.20 -24.66 15.44
CA THR A 16 48.93 -24.52 16.14
C THR A 16 48.48 -23.07 16.11
N GLY A 17 47.35 -22.81 15.45
CA GLY A 17 46.66 -21.52 15.47
C GLY A 17 45.18 -21.75 15.20
N VAL A 18 44.38 -21.84 16.26
CA VAL A 18 42.91 -21.91 16.16
C VAL A 18 42.43 -20.54 15.70
N LEU A 19 42.23 -20.37 14.40
CA LEU A 19 41.46 -19.26 13.87
C LEU A 19 39.98 -19.59 14.06
N PHE A 20 39.38 -19.04 15.11
CA PHE A 20 37.93 -18.92 15.18
C PHE A 20 37.49 -17.99 14.04
N THR A 21 36.98 -18.55 12.94
CA THR A 21 36.16 -17.81 11.99
C THR A 21 34.84 -17.51 12.67
N ALA A 22 34.76 -16.37 13.37
CA ALA A 22 33.49 -15.84 13.79
C ALA A 22 32.62 -15.60 12.53
N PRO A 23 31.37 -16.08 12.48
CA PRO A 23 30.47 -15.65 11.43
C PRO A 23 30.36 -14.13 11.52
N ALA A 24 30.64 -13.44 10.41
CA ALA A 24 30.32 -12.04 10.28
C ALA A 24 28.82 -11.90 10.53
N SER A 25 28.46 -11.45 11.73
CA SER A 25 27.11 -11.00 12.02
C SER A 25 26.86 -9.83 11.07
N SER A 26 26.13 -10.10 9.99
CA SER A 26 25.42 -9.05 9.26
C SER A 26 24.58 -8.34 10.32
N ALA A 27 25.08 -7.22 10.82
CA ALA A 27 24.27 -6.27 11.53
C ALA A 27 23.18 -5.88 10.53
N ALA A 28 22.00 -6.50 10.68
CA ALA A 28 20.78 -5.95 10.16
C ALA A 28 20.74 -4.53 10.73
N GLY A 29 21.06 -3.55 9.89
CA GLY A 29 20.91 -2.16 10.24
C GLY A 29 19.47 -2.03 10.69
N SER A 30 19.28 -1.76 11.97
CA SER A 30 18.00 -1.31 12.49
C SER A 30 17.71 -0.02 11.74
N GLU A 31 16.95 -0.10 10.66
CA GLU A 31 16.27 1.04 10.06
C GLU A 31 15.55 1.69 11.24
N SER A 32 16.10 2.82 11.71
CA SER A 32 15.42 3.67 12.67
C SER A 32 14.00 3.82 12.12
N SER A 33 12.99 3.54 12.93
CA SER A 33 11.60 3.67 12.52
C SER A 33 11.29 5.15 12.36
N VAL A 34 11.78 5.74 11.28
CA VAL A 34 11.39 7.06 10.84
C VAL A 34 9.94 6.85 10.41
N GLY A 35 8.99 7.35 11.22
CA GLY A 35 7.56 7.06 11.09
C GLY A 35 7.02 7.27 9.67
N GLY A 36 5.88 6.69 9.34
CA GLY A 36 5.35 6.63 7.98
C GLY A 36 5.37 5.20 7.42
N ALA A 37 4.41 4.95 6.54
CA ALA A 37 4.30 3.70 5.82
C ALA A 37 5.35 3.62 4.72
N VAL A 38 6.20 2.59 4.78
CA VAL A 38 7.15 2.28 3.72
C VAL A 38 6.44 1.43 2.66
N ALA A 39 6.41 1.94 1.43
CA ALA A 39 5.76 1.30 0.31
C ALA A 39 6.76 0.89 -0.78
N ALA A 40 6.47 -0.20 -1.48
CA ALA A 40 7.18 -0.59 -2.68
C ALA A 40 6.58 0.10 -3.92
N LEU A 41 7.38 0.89 -4.65
CA LEU A 41 7.06 1.47 -5.95
C LEU A 41 8.00 0.86 -7.01
N GLY A 42 7.52 -0.16 -7.71
CA GLY A 42 8.38 -0.98 -8.58
C GLY A 42 9.46 -1.70 -7.77
N GLN A 43 10.74 -1.39 -8.04
CA GLN A 43 11.89 -1.92 -7.28
C GLN A 43 12.35 -0.99 -6.16
N GLN A 44 11.77 0.20 -6.04
CA GLN A 44 12.16 1.21 -5.05
C GLN A 44 11.28 1.08 -3.80
N LYS A 45 11.85 1.41 -2.64
CA LYS A 45 11.10 1.66 -1.40
C LYS A 45 11.01 3.16 -1.18
N ILE A 46 9.82 3.64 -0.80
CA ILE A 46 9.55 5.04 -0.48
C ILE A 46 8.82 5.12 0.86
N ASN A 47 9.15 6.09 1.71
CA ASN A 47 8.36 6.41 2.89
C ASN A 47 7.29 7.45 2.50
N LEU A 48 6.02 7.04 2.48
CA LEU A 48 4.94 7.87 1.95
C LEU A 48 4.70 9.17 2.73
N LYS A 49 5.07 9.20 4.01
CA LYS A 49 4.96 10.37 4.87
C LYS A 49 6.10 11.36 4.65
N GLN A 50 7.32 10.85 4.50
CA GLN A 50 8.53 11.68 4.47
C GLN A 50 8.97 12.04 3.06
N ASP A 51 8.99 11.03 2.18
CA ASP A 51 9.43 11.17 0.80
C ASP A 51 8.26 11.59 -0.11
N GLY A 52 7.03 11.44 0.37
CA GLY A 52 5.81 11.57 -0.42
C GLY A 52 5.60 10.37 -1.34
N TRP A 53 4.71 10.54 -2.33
CA TRP A 53 4.29 9.45 -3.22
C TRP A 53 5.20 9.29 -4.45
N GLY A 54 6.12 10.23 -4.69
CA GLY A 54 6.93 10.25 -5.91
C GLY A 54 6.05 10.28 -7.17
N SER A 55 6.15 9.23 -7.98
CA SER A 55 5.32 9.06 -9.19
C SER A 55 4.10 8.16 -8.98
N ALA A 56 3.81 7.74 -7.74
CA ALA A 56 2.67 6.89 -7.46
C ALA A 56 1.37 7.69 -7.47
N GLU A 57 0.34 7.11 -8.07
CA GLU A 57 -1.04 7.60 -8.00
C GLU A 57 -1.91 6.70 -7.11
N SER A 58 -1.61 5.40 -7.02
CA SER A 58 -2.40 4.44 -6.23
C SER A 58 -1.51 3.61 -5.32
N CYS A 59 -1.91 3.45 -4.06
CA CYS A 59 -1.24 2.57 -3.11
C CYS A 59 -2.23 1.59 -2.48
N VAL A 60 -1.89 0.30 -2.54
CA VAL A 60 -2.62 -0.81 -1.92
C VAL A 60 -1.98 -1.12 -0.58
N VAL A 61 -2.78 -1.05 0.48
CA VAL A 61 -2.40 -1.36 1.84
C VAL A 61 -2.90 -2.76 2.15
N TYR A 62 -2.01 -3.76 2.01
CA TYR A 62 -2.33 -5.15 2.36
C TYR A 62 -2.27 -5.38 3.86
N SER A 63 -1.43 -4.61 4.55
CA SER A 63 -1.33 -4.54 6.02
C SER A 63 -0.53 -3.28 6.40
N LYS A 64 -0.44 -3.00 7.71
CA LYS A 64 0.38 -1.88 8.23
C LYS A 64 1.85 -1.88 7.76
N THR A 65 2.40 -3.05 7.44
CA THR A 65 3.81 -3.23 7.06
C THR A 65 3.99 -3.66 5.61
N SER A 66 2.90 -3.79 4.85
CA SER A 66 2.91 -4.22 3.46
C SER A 66 2.07 -3.28 2.62
N VAL A 67 2.76 -2.31 2.01
CA VAL A 67 2.15 -1.33 1.12
C VAL A 67 2.82 -1.41 -0.25
N ARG A 68 2.02 -1.45 -1.30
CA ARG A 68 2.50 -1.45 -2.69
C ARG A 68 1.86 -0.32 -3.47
N CYS A 69 2.69 0.50 -4.08
CA CYS A 69 2.27 1.64 -4.87
C CYS A 69 2.48 1.42 -6.36
N PHE A 70 1.68 2.12 -7.15
CA PHE A 70 1.56 2.00 -8.60
C PHE A 70 1.52 3.39 -9.20
N LYS A 71 2.06 3.52 -10.42
CA LYS A 71 2.13 4.82 -11.10
C LYS A 71 0.76 5.29 -11.57
N THR A 72 -0.18 4.37 -11.76
CA THR A 72 -1.54 4.66 -12.23
C THR A 72 -2.57 3.85 -11.45
N HIS A 73 -3.82 4.32 -11.43
CA HIS A 73 -4.95 3.56 -10.88
C HIS A 73 -5.18 2.26 -11.64
N GLU A 74 -5.02 2.27 -12.96
CA GLU A 74 -5.23 1.11 -13.84
C GLU A 74 -4.22 -0.01 -13.57
N GLU A 75 -2.97 0.33 -13.22
CA GLU A 75 -1.97 -0.65 -12.80
C GLU A 75 -2.37 -1.36 -11.51
N ALA A 76 -2.82 -0.60 -10.51
CA ALA A 76 -3.30 -1.16 -9.25
C ALA A 76 -4.55 -2.02 -9.48
N ASP A 77 -5.50 -1.54 -10.29
CA ASP A 77 -6.73 -2.25 -10.64
C ASP A 77 -6.43 -3.59 -11.31
N ARG A 78 -5.49 -3.62 -12.27
CA ARG A 78 -5.06 -4.85 -12.93
C ARG A 78 -4.47 -5.86 -11.94
N VAL A 79 -3.66 -5.40 -10.98
CA VAL A 79 -3.07 -6.28 -9.96
C VAL A 79 -4.13 -6.83 -9.00
N LEU A 80 -5.19 -6.06 -8.73
CA LEU A 80 -6.32 -6.48 -7.91
C LEU A 80 -7.38 -7.27 -8.70
N GLY A 81 -7.20 -7.47 -10.01
CA GLY A 81 -8.16 -8.16 -10.87
C GLY A 81 -9.45 -7.37 -11.12
N TYR A 82 -9.43 -6.04 -10.97
CA TYR A 82 -10.59 -5.19 -11.22
C TYR A 82 -10.70 -4.80 -12.69
N SER A 83 -11.92 -4.91 -13.21
CA SER A 83 -12.32 -4.39 -14.51
C SER A 83 -13.48 -3.42 -14.35
N ARG A 84 -13.28 -2.15 -14.72
CA ARG A 84 -14.33 -1.12 -14.70
C ARG A 84 -15.56 -1.53 -15.52
N ALA A 85 -15.36 -2.25 -16.62
CA ALA A 85 -16.44 -2.67 -17.51
C ALA A 85 -17.34 -3.77 -16.91
N GLU A 86 -16.79 -4.58 -16.00
CA GLU A 86 -17.49 -5.71 -15.35
C GLU A 86 -18.14 -5.31 -14.03
N ASP A 87 -17.90 -4.09 -13.58
CA ASP A 87 -18.43 -3.55 -12.34
C ASP A 87 -19.96 -3.37 -12.42
N PRO A 88 -20.73 -4.04 -11.54
CA PRO A 88 -22.20 -3.97 -11.56
C PRO A 88 -22.76 -2.55 -11.47
N LEU A 89 -22.04 -1.61 -10.83
CA LEU A 89 -22.46 -0.22 -10.73
C LEU A 89 -22.43 0.54 -12.06
N MET A 90 -21.77 -0.01 -13.09
CA MET A 90 -21.67 0.62 -14.41
C MET A 90 -22.83 0.24 -15.34
N LYS A 91 -23.63 -0.76 -14.99
CA LYS A 91 -24.76 -1.20 -15.81
C LYS A 91 -25.74 -0.04 -16.04
N GLY A 92 -25.95 0.30 -17.32
CA GLY A 92 -26.87 1.37 -17.73
C GLY A 92 -26.35 2.79 -17.53
N LYS A 93 -25.10 2.98 -17.08
CA LYS A 93 -24.46 4.29 -16.99
C LYS A 93 -23.84 4.68 -18.33
N ASN A 94 -23.90 5.97 -18.66
CA ASN A 94 -23.16 6.53 -19.80
C ASN A 94 -21.68 6.79 -19.43
N ALA A 95 -20.86 7.15 -20.42
CA ALA A 95 -19.42 7.36 -20.22
C ALA A 95 -19.10 8.42 -19.14
N ALA A 96 -19.84 9.53 -19.08
CA ALA A 96 -19.63 10.58 -18.08
C ALA A 96 -19.96 10.08 -16.66
N GLN A 97 -21.05 9.35 -16.51
CA GLN A 97 -21.45 8.74 -15.23
C GLN A 97 -20.48 7.64 -14.79
N ILE A 98 -19.99 6.84 -15.74
CA ILE A 98 -18.93 5.86 -15.48
C ILE A 98 -17.74 6.62 -14.94
N GLN A 99 -17.21 7.62 -15.64
CA GLN A 99 -16.02 8.37 -15.23
C GLN A 99 -16.18 9.02 -13.84
N ALA A 100 -17.36 9.57 -13.53
CA ALA A 100 -17.63 10.23 -12.25
C ALA A 100 -17.81 9.29 -11.04
N THR A 101 -17.91 7.97 -11.29
CA THR A 101 -18.06 6.97 -10.24
C THR A 101 -16.68 6.48 -9.79
N PRO A 102 -16.28 6.58 -8.51
CA PRO A 102 -14.99 6.08 -8.08
C PRO A 102 -14.82 4.58 -8.39
N ALA A 103 -13.67 4.16 -8.94
CA ALA A 103 -13.34 2.74 -9.11
C ALA A 103 -13.05 2.13 -7.74
N CYS A 104 -13.22 0.82 -7.58
CA CYS A 104 -12.60 0.10 -6.48
C CYS A 104 -12.69 -1.39 -6.74
N ALA A 105 -11.59 -2.11 -6.56
CA ALA A 105 -11.59 -3.57 -6.71
C ALA A 105 -12.57 -4.23 -5.72
N SER A 106 -13.14 -5.37 -6.12
CA SER A 106 -14.03 -6.13 -5.23
C SER A 106 -13.26 -6.63 -4.01
N GLY A 107 -13.86 -6.49 -2.82
CA GLY A 107 -13.22 -6.82 -1.54
C GLY A 107 -12.41 -5.69 -0.92
N TRP A 108 -12.45 -4.47 -1.50
CA TRP A 108 -11.64 -3.34 -1.04
C TRP A 108 -12.45 -2.08 -0.76
N LEU A 109 -11.90 -1.25 0.12
CA LEU A 109 -12.30 0.13 0.36
C LEU A 109 -11.24 1.07 -0.21
N CYS A 110 -11.68 1.99 -1.07
CA CYS A 110 -10.82 2.96 -1.74
C CYS A 110 -11.13 4.37 -1.25
N LEU A 111 -10.10 5.10 -0.82
CA LEU A 111 -10.14 6.52 -0.52
C LEU A 111 -9.44 7.32 -1.61
N TYR A 112 -9.96 8.50 -1.92
CA TYR A 112 -9.51 9.34 -3.02
C TYR A 112 -9.27 10.76 -2.56
N GLU A 113 -8.18 11.34 -3.06
CA GLU A 113 -7.74 12.69 -2.71
C GLU A 113 -8.68 13.77 -3.27
N HIS A 114 -9.34 13.49 -4.40
CA HIS A 114 -10.26 14.43 -5.03
C HIS A 114 -11.64 13.83 -5.21
N ALA A 115 -12.61 14.68 -5.56
CA ALA A 115 -13.96 14.26 -5.90
C ALA A 115 -13.98 13.28 -7.09
N ASN A 116 -15.08 12.53 -7.22
CA ASN A 116 -15.35 11.61 -8.33
C ASN A 116 -14.28 10.52 -8.55
N GLY A 117 -13.53 10.15 -7.52
CA GLY A 117 -12.45 9.17 -7.62
C GLY A 117 -11.18 9.72 -8.29
N GLY A 118 -10.96 11.03 -8.26
CA GLY A 118 -9.75 11.66 -8.78
C GLY A 118 -8.61 11.76 -7.75
N GLY A 119 -7.45 12.21 -8.23
CA GLY A 119 -6.24 12.39 -7.41
C GLY A 119 -5.61 11.07 -6.97
N ARG A 120 -4.78 11.12 -5.93
CA ARG A 120 -4.16 9.92 -5.35
C ARG A 120 -5.20 9.01 -4.70
N ARG A 121 -4.90 7.71 -4.66
CA ARG A 121 -5.81 6.67 -4.14
C ARG A 121 -5.15 5.73 -3.15
N LEU A 122 -5.77 5.54 -1.99
CA LEU A 122 -5.43 4.48 -1.03
C LEU A 122 -6.49 3.36 -1.08
N ILE A 123 -6.04 2.11 -0.99
CA ILE A 123 -6.90 0.92 -1.09
C ILE A 123 -6.64 -0.02 0.10
N PHE A 124 -7.69 -0.36 0.85
CA PHE A 124 -7.63 -1.12 2.11
C PHE A 124 -8.58 -2.33 2.09
N SER A 125 -8.22 -3.39 2.80
CA SER A 125 -9.09 -4.57 2.99
C SER A 125 -8.95 -5.23 4.37
N ASP A 126 -8.14 -4.68 5.26
CA ASP A 126 -7.90 -5.23 6.59
C ASP A 126 -8.62 -4.39 7.67
N TYR A 127 -9.45 -5.06 8.48
CA TYR A 127 -10.26 -4.39 9.50
C TYR A 127 -9.40 -3.93 10.67
N TYR A 128 -8.78 -2.77 10.47
CA TYR A 128 -7.85 -2.12 11.38
C TYR A 128 -7.88 -0.60 11.16
N TRP A 129 -7.70 0.17 12.24
CA TRP A 129 -7.61 1.63 12.16
C TRP A 129 -6.25 2.11 11.65
N HIS A 130 -6.19 2.44 10.36
CA HIS A 130 -5.03 3.02 9.71
C HIS A 130 -5.00 4.55 9.87
N ASN A 131 -3.89 5.09 10.36
CA ASN A 131 -3.68 6.54 10.42
C ASN A 131 -3.27 7.05 9.04
N LEU A 132 -4.05 7.95 8.46
CA LEU A 132 -3.86 8.45 7.09
C LEU A 132 -2.58 9.30 6.96
N ASN A 133 -2.15 9.93 8.05
CA ASN A 133 -0.86 10.63 8.16
C ASN A 133 0.35 9.74 7.85
N GLU A 134 0.29 8.44 8.18
CA GLU A 134 1.39 7.51 7.87
C GLU A 134 1.58 7.33 6.36
N TYR A 135 0.56 7.63 5.56
CA TYR A 135 0.57 7.54 4.11
C TYR A 135 0.70 8.91 3.43
N GLY A 136 0.95 10.00 4.17
CA GLY A 136 0.94 11.35 3.60
C GLY A 136 -0.43 11.73 3.02
N PHE A 137 -1.51 11.25 3.66
CA PHE A 137 -2.91 11.37 3.20
C PHE A 137 -3.84 11.92 4.29
N ASN A 138 -3.28 12.53 5.35
CA ASN A 138 -4.07 13.13 6.42
C ASN A 138 -4.91 14.28 5.86
N ASP A 139 -6.20 14.29 6.18
CA ASP A 139 -7.09 15.39 5.78
C ASP A 139 -7.05 15.63 4.25
N GLN A 140 -7.02 14.54 3.47
CA GLN A 140 -7.01 14.60 2.00
C GLN A 140 -8.20 13.87 1.36
N THR A 141 -8.97 13.11 2.15
CA THR A 141 -10.05 12.30 1.55
C THR A 141 -11.18 13.22 1.11
N SER A 142 -11.48 13.21 -0.18
CA SER A 142 -12.57 13.98 -0.79
C SER A 142 -13.66 13.10 -1.41
N SER A 143 -13.33 11.84 -1.76
CA SER A 143 -14.31 10.84 -2.20
C SER A 143 -13.88 9.43 -1.81
N TRP A 144 -14.81 8.48 -1.84
CA TRP A 144 -14.52 7.09 -1.47
C TRP A 144 -15.44 6.10 -2.17
N ARG A 145 -15.01 4.85 -2.19
CA ARG A 145 -15.86 3.70 -2.54
C ARG A 145 -15.56 2.52 -1.64
N ASN A 146 -16.60 1.91 -1.10
CA ASN A 146 -16.53 0.64 -0.42
C ASN A 146 -17.14 -0.43 -1.34
N ASN A 147 -16.29 -1.27 -1.91
CA ASN A 147 -16.68 -2.41 -2.74
C ASN A 147 -16.38 -3.75 -2.04
N GLN A 148 -16.40 -3.74 -0.71
CA GLN A 148 -16.25 -4.92 0.13
C GLN A 148 -17.56 -5.71 0.23
N GLY A 149 -17.54 -6.86 0.92
CA GLY A 149 -18.71 -7.71 1.10
C GLY A 149 -19.91 -7.00 1.73
N SER A 150 -21.12 -7.51 1.53
CA SER A 150 -22.39 -6.86 1.92
C SER A 150 -22.55 -6.56 3.42
N SER A 151 -21.70 -7.12 4.28
CA SER A 151 -21.66 -6.88 5.72
C SER A 151 -20.43 -6.10 6.19
N GLN A 152 -19.54 -5.69 5.27
CA GLN A 152 -18.26 -5.05 5.59
C GLN A 152 -18.39 -3.53 5.52
N TRP A 153 -18.60 -2.93 6.69
CA TRP A 153 -18.64 -1.48 6.87
C TRP A 153 -17.22 -0.93 7.00
N GLY A 154 -16.98 0.19 6.31
CA GLY A 154 -15.81 1.01 6.56
C GLY A 154 -16.15 2.18 7.49
N TRP A 155 -15.12 2.86 7.97
CA TRP A 155 -15.24 4.03 8.82
C TRP A 155 -14.17 5.05 8.49
N LEU A 156 -14.53 6.34 8.52
CA LEU A 156 -13.58 7.44 8.57
C LEU A 156 -13.72 8.15 9.90
N ALA A 157 -12.60 8.51 10.52
CA ALA A 157 -12.58 9.23 11.77
C ALA A 157 -11.77 10.52 11.63
N ARG A 158 -12.23 11.55 12.36
CA ARG A 158 -11.58 12.87 12.41
C ARG A 158 -10.14 12.76 12.87
N ASP A 159 -9.91 11.99 13.92
CA ASP A 159 -8.61 11.89 14.57
C ASP A 159 -7.99 10.52 14.31
N GLU A 160 -6.68 10.42 14.54
CA GLU A 160 -5.93 9.17 14.42
C GLU A 160 -6.48 8.08 15.35
N GLY A 161 -6.36 6.81 14.93
CA GLY A 161 -6.76 5.65 15.72
C GLY A 161 -8.27 5.50 15.95
N GLY A 162 -9.10 6.01 15.04
CA GLY A 162 -10.56 5.90 15.14
C GLY A 162 -11.17 6.81 16.21
N ARG A 163 -10.52 7.90 16.58
CA ARG A 163 -11.01 8.82 17.61
C ARG A 163 -11.75 10.02 17.02
N GLY A 164 -12.46 10.74 17.88
CA GLY A 164 -13.23 11.92 17.50
C GLY A 164 -14.54 11.58 16.80
N GLY A 165 -15.03 12.51 15.98
CA GLY A 165 -16.20 12.26 15.14
C GLY A 165 -15.90 11.17 14.11
N GLN A 166 -16.92 10.38 13.76
CA GLN A 166 -16.80 9.33 12.76
C GLN A 166 -17.96 9.39 11.76
N ILE A 167 -17.68 8.98 10.52
CA ILE A 167 -18.69 8.71 9.51
C ILE A 167 -18.58 7.24 9.08
N SER A 168 -19.73 6.59 8.93
CA SER A 168 -19.79 5.23 8.42
C SER A 168 -19.72 5.23 6.91
N ILE A 169 -19.03 4.23 6.37
CA ILE A 169 -18.92 3.95 4.94
C ILE A 169 -19.68 2.66 4.69
N SER A 170 -20.92 2.79 4.21
CA SER A 170 -21.76 1.61 4.01
C SER A 170 -21.15 0.63 2.99
N PRO A 171 -21.49 -0.67 3.08
CA PRO A 171 -21.02 -1.66 2.12
C PRO A 171 -21.57 -1.41 0.70
N ASN A 172 -20.79 -1.74 -0.33
CA ASN A 172 -21.20 -1.70 -1.75
C ASN A 172 -21.76 -0.35 -2.22
N THR A 173 -21.22 0.74 -1.69
CA THR A 173 -21.61 2.12 -2.07
C THR A 173 -20.37 2.99 -2.23
N TYR A 174 -20.59 4.22 -2.65
CA TYR A 174 -19.56 5.24 -2.84
C TYR A 174 -20.12 6.61 -2.47
N SER A 175 -19.22 7.53 -2.15
CA SER A 175 -19.50 8.95 -2.16
C SER A 175 -18.56 9.64 -3.14
N SER A 176 -19.10 10.36 -4.12
CA SER A 176 -18.29 11.11 -5.08
C SER A 176 -17.80 12.46 -4.54
N ASN A 177 -18.32 12.93 -3.41
CA ASN A 177 -17.88 14.15 -2.73
C ASN A 177 -18.28 14.08 -1.25
N LEU A 178 -17.36 14.39 -0.33
CA LEU A 178 -17.61 14.31 1.12
C LEU A 178 -18.28 15.56 1.73
N GLY A 179 -18.47 16.63 0.97
CA GLY A 179 -19.19 17.83 1.38
C GLY A 179 -18.54 18.48 2.61
N ALA A 180 -19.31 18.60 3.70
CA ALA A 180 -18.80 19.15 4.96
C ALA A 180 -17.68 18.30 5.61
N TYR A 181 -17.49 17.06 5.17
CA TYR A 181 -16.43 16.15 5.61
C TYR A 181 -15.29 16.05 4.59
N ASN A 182 -15.20 16.95 3.61
CA ASN A 182 -14.07 17.00 2.68
C ASN A 182 -12.77 17.27 3.46
N ASP A 183 -11.71 16.53 3.16
CA ASP A 183 -10.37 16.77 3.72
C ASP A 183 -10.39 16.79 5.26
N TRP A 184 -11.16 15.89 5.86
CA TRP A 184 -11.44 15.89 7.30
C TRP A 184 -10.92 14.66 8.05
N ALA A 185 -10.77 13.54 7.35
CA ALA A 185 -10.44 12.27 7.98
C ALA A 185 -8.93 12.15 8.22
N SER A 186 -8.55 11.74 9.43
CA SER A 186 -7.18 11.39 9.80
C SER A 186 -6.98 9.89 10.02
N SER A 187 -8.04 9.07 10.08
CA SER A 187 -7.92 7.62 10.06
C SER A 187 -9.08 6.90 9.39
N VAL A 188 -8.81 5.66 8.95
CA VAL A 188 -9.78 4.78 8.26
C VAL A 188 -9.75 3.37 8.83
N ALA A 189 -10.90 2.69 8.87
CA ALA A 189 -11.00 1.25 9.05
C ALA A 189 -11.82 0.64 7.91
N ALA A 190 -11.40 -0.51 7.38
CA ALA A 190 -12.00 -1.18 6.22
C ALA A 190 -12.15 -2.68 6.44
#